data_AF-A0A517MQH1-F1
#
_entry.id   AF-A0A517MQH1-F1
#
_cell.length_a   1.000
_cell.length_b   1.000
_cell.length_c   1.000
_cell.angle_alpha   90.00
_cell.angle_beta   90.00
_cell.angle_gamma   90.00
#
_symmetry.space_group_name_H-M   'P 1'
#
loop_
_entity.id
_entity.type
_entity.pdbx_description
1 polymer ?
#
loop_
_entity_poly.entity_id
_entity_poly.type
_entity_poly.pdbx_seq_one_letter_code
_entity_poly.pdbx_strand_id
1 'polypeptide(L)'
;MRLPWSGTPEEVRFKGQKILSKGERTYCCGFTFTVAMKVATDRGLLREASVESVRKLQKDWYGTTKESRETQCVFALKKLGIGKAVKAEEAQPGDFVQFWRKKSGHSVIFLEWVVKDGKQVGLKYRSSQPKTNGIGDNVEYFSDSQIKGASIDRSRCHLCRLHNK
;
A
#
# COMPACT_ATOMS: atom_id res chain seq x y z
N MET A 1 -15.35 12.86 7.43
CA MET A 1 -15.54 12.30 6.08
C MET A 1 -15.54 10.77 6.20
N ARG A 2 -16.70 10.12 6.06
CA ARG A 2 -16.79 8.65 5.94
C ARG A 2 -16.29 8.29 4.54
N LEU A 3 -15.33 7.38 4.44
CA LEU A 3 -14.96 6.79 3.16
C LEU A 3 -16.19 6.02 2.64
N PRO A 4 -16.68 6.27 1.41
CA PRO A 4 -17.91 5.67 0.93
C PRO A 4 -17.82 4.14 0.88
N TRP A 5 -16.62 3.57 0.79
CA TRP A 5 -16.37 2.13 0.82
C TRP A 5 -15.04 1.82 1.51
N SER A 6 -14.99 0.80 2.37
CA SER A 6 -13.76 0.38 3.04
C SER A 6 -12.80 -0.33 2.10
N GLY A 7 -13.30 -1.17 1.19
CA GLY A 7 -12.47 -1.95 0.28
C GLY A 7 -11.64 -3.05 0.94
N THR A 8 -11.88 -3.35 2.23
CA THR A 8 -11.14 -4.37 2.96
C THR A 8 -11.77 -5.75 2.72
N PRO A 9 -10.97 -6.81 2.54
CA PRO A 9 -11.50 -8.18 2.35
C PRO A 9 -12.17 -8.73 3.62
N GLU A 10 -11.83 -8.18 4.78
CA GLU A 10 -12.40 -8.54 6.07
C GLU A 10 -12.50 -7.31 6.99
N GLU A 11 -13.14 -7.49 8.14
CA GLU A 11 -13.22 -6.44 9.15
C GLU A 11 -11.86 -6.24 9.83
N VAL A 12 -11.41 -4.99 9.90
CA VAL A 12 -10.18 -4.63 10.60
C VAL A 12 -10.53 -4.16 12.00
N ARG A 13 -10.04 -4.89 13.01
CA ARG A 13 -10.20 -4.56 14.44
C ARG A 13 -8.86 -4.23 15.08
N PHE A 14 -8.91 -3.39 16.11
CA PHE A 14 -7.77 -3.08 16.96
C PHE A 14 -8.23 -2.77 18.39
N LYS A 15 -7.62 -3.41 19.39
CA LYS A 15 -8.00 -3.29 20.83
C LYS A 15 -9.52 -3.42 21.06
N GLY A 16 -10.13 -4.45 20.47
CA GLY A 16 -11.57 -4.72 20.54
C GLY A 16 -12.46 -3.78 19.70
N GLN A 17 -11.92 -2.65 19.22
CA GLN A 17 -12.68 -1.68 18.44
C GLN A 17 -12.60 -1.97 16.94
N LYS A 18 -13.71 -1.75 16.26
CA LYS A 18 -13.77 -1.77 14.79
C LYS A 18 -13.11 -0.51 14.22
N ILE A 19 -12.13 -0.72 13.34
CA ILE A 19 -11.45 0.35 12.58
C ILE A 19 -12.12 0.52 11.21
N LEU A 20 -12.32 -0.59 10.50
CA LEU A 20 -13.02 -0.63 9.20
C LEU A 20 -13.87 -1.89 9.09
N SER A 21 -15.09 -1.75 8.56
CA SER A 21 -15.94 -2.89 8.21
C SER A 21 -15.42 -3.60 6.96
N LYS A 22 -15.70 -4.90 6.82
CA LYS A 22 -15.55 -5.62 5.55
C LYS A 22 -16.30 -4.89 4.42
N GLY A 23 -15.67 -4.74 3.26
CA GLY A 23 -16.32 -4.19 2.07
C GLY A 23 -17.09 -5.27 1.30
N GLU A 24 -18.12 -4.87 0.54
CA GLU A 24 -18.78 -5.74 -0.44
C GLU A 24 -17.86 -6.11 -1.61
N ARG A 25 -16.91 -5.22 -1.90
CA ARG A 25 -15.83 -5.39 -2.88
C ARG A 25 -14.50 -5.00 -2.24
N THR A 26 -13.40 -5.49 -2.81
CA THR A 26 -12.05 -5.15 -2.38
C THR A 26 -11.46 -4.04 -3.24
N TYR A 27 -10.78 -3.09 -2.59
CA TYR A 27 -10.01 -2.04 -3.24
C TYR A 27 -8.54 -2.11 -2.83
N CYS A 28 -7.66 -1.53 -3.64
CA CYS A 28 -6.22 -1.61 -3.44
C CYS A 28 -5.79 -1.13 -2.05
N CYS A 29 -6.21 0.07 -1.63
CA CYS A 29 -5.89 0.62 -0.31
C CYS A 29 -6.48 -0.20 0.84
N GLY A 30 -7.69 -0.75 0.68
CA GLY A 30 -8.33 -1.56 1.73
C GLY A 30 -7.66 -2.92 1.91
N PHE A 31 -7.28 -3.57 0.81
CA PHE A 31 -6.49 -4.79 0.85
C PHE A 31 -5.12 -4.55 1.50
N THR A 32 -4.34 -3.58 1.03
CA THR A 32 -2.99 -3.33 1.58
C THR A 32 -3.04 -2.87 3.03
N PHE A 33 -4.01 -2.05 3.42
CA PHE A 33 -4.22 -1.64 4.82
C PHE A 33 -4.53 -2.84 5.71
N THR A 34 -5.37 -3.77 5.24
CA THR A 34 -5.72 -4.99 5.98
C THR A 34 -4.47 -5.84 6.24
N VAL A 35 -3.63 -6.03 5.21
CA VAL A 35 -2.36 -6.76 5.36
C VAL A 35 -1.43 -6.03 6.33
N ALA A 36 -1.27 -4.71 6.19
CA ALA A 36 -0.42 -3.92 7.09
C ALA A 36 -0.86 -4.04 8.55
N MET A 37 -2.17 -3.97 8.83
CA MET A 37 -2.72 -4.08 10.18
C MET A 37 -2.51 -5.47 10.79
N LYS A 38 -2.71 -6.54 10.01
CA LYS A 38 -2.43 -7.91 10.46
C LYS A 38 -0.96 -8.09 10.82
N VAL A 39 -0.07 -7.79 9.87
CA VAL A 39 1.37 -7.98 10.07
C VAL A 39 1.91 -7.11 11.21
N ALA A 40 1.46 -5.85 11.32
CA ALA A 40 1.88 -4.97 12.41
C ALA A 40 1.37 -5.45 13.78
N THR A 41 0.18 -6.06 13.83
CA THR A 41 -0.37 -6.68 15.05
C THR A 41 0.44 -7.91 15.44
N ASP A 42 0.67 -8.83 14.50
CA ASP A 42 1.39 -10.08 14.73
C ASP A 42 2.83 -9.83 15.20
N ARG A 43 3.48 -8.79 14.66
CA ARG A 43 4.81 -8.35 15.07
C ARG A 43 4.82 -7.55 16.37
N GLY A 44 3.66 -7.18 16.91
CA GLY A 44 3.55 -6.36 18.12
C GLY A 44 3.91 -4.88 17.94
N LEU A 45 3.98 -4.38 16.70
CA LEU A 45 4.32 -2.99 16.40
C LEU A 45 3.25 -1.99 16.88
N LEU A 46 2.03 -2.47 17.11
CA LEU A 46 0.89 -1.65 17.54
C LEU A 46 0.60 -1.71 19.05
N ARG A 47 1.44 -2.35 19.86
CA ARG A 47 1.18 -2.54 21.32
C ARG A 47 0.90 -1.22 22.04
N GLU A 48 1.78 -0.24 21.84
CA GLU A 48 1.71 1.09 22.43
C GLU A 48 0.76 2.04 21.68
N ALA A 49 0.25 1.64 20.51
CA ALA A 49 -0.63 2.50 19.73
C ALA A 49 -2.01 2.64 20.39
N SER A 50 -2.55 3.87 20.39
CA SER A 50 -3.93 4.13 20.74
C SER A 50 -4.87 3.82 19.56
N VAL A 51 -6.15 3.57 19.86
CA VAL A 51 -7.17 3.39 18.80
C VAL A 51 -7.25 4.63 17.90
N GLU A 52 -7.11 5.83 18.47
CA GLU A 52 -7.10 7.07 17.71
C GLU A 52 -5.93 7.14 16.74
N SER A 53 -4.72 6.75 17.17
CA SER A 53 -3.54 6.69 16.31
C SER A 53 -3.72 5.71 15.17
N VAL A 54 -4.35 4.55 15.40
CA VAL A 54 -4.69 3.59 14.34
C VAL A 54 -5.77 4.14 13.39
N ARG A 55 -6.75 4.89 13.88
CA ARG A 55 -7.72 5.59 13.00
C ARG A 55 -7.05 6.69 12.17
N LYS A 56 -6.03 7.38 12.71
CA LYS A 56 -5.22 8.35 11.96
C LYS A 56 -4.37 7.65 10.89
N LEU A 57 -3.71 6.54 11.27
CA LEU A 57 -2.99 5.66 10.33
C LEU A 57 -3.91 5.25 9.17
N GLN A 58 -5.13 4.81 9.47
CA GLN A 58 -6.12 4.44 8.46
C GLN A 58 -6.42 5.59 7.49
N LYS A 59 -6.70 6.80 8.01
CA LYS A 59 -6.97 7.98 7.18
C LYS A 59 -5.78 8.37 6.29
N ASP A 60 -4.58 8.31 6.85
CA ASP A 60 -3.33 8.61 6.14
C ASP A 60 -3.04 7.54 5.07
N TRP A 61 -3.28 6.26 5.35
CA TRP A 61 -3.13 5.16 4.39
C TRP A 61 -4.05 5.31 3.17
N TYR A 62 -5.24 5.86 3.38
CA TYR A 62 -6.23 6.11 2.32
C TYR A 62 -6.02 7.44 1.59
N GLY A 63 -4.97 8.20 1.90
CA GLY A 63 -4.68 9.48 1.25
C GLY A 63 -5.71 10.58 1.56
N THR A 64 -6.46 10.45 2.65
CA THR A 64 -7.56 11.39 2.96
C THR A 64 -7.07 12.69 3.60
N THR A 65 -5.84 12.71 4.09
CA THR A 65 -5.17 13.92 4.63
C THR A 65 -4.32 14.56 3.54
N LYS A 66 -4.13 15.88 3.59
CA LYS A 66 -3.40 16.62 2.54
C LYS A 66 -1.96 16.12 2.39
N GLU A 67 -1.34 15.76 3.50
CA GLU A 67 0.06 15.34 3.62
C GLU A 67 0.29 13.92 3.10
N SER A 68 -0.72 13.05 3.19
CA SER A 68 -0.62 11.66 2.77
C SER A 68 -1.01 11.42 1.31
N ARG A 69 -1.61 12.39 0.63
CA ARG A 69 -2.16 12.22 -0.73
C ARG A 69 -1.17 11.64 -1.73
N GLU A 70 0.11 11.96 -1.63
CA GLU A 70 1.12 11.49 -2.57
C GLU A 70 1.78 10.17 -2.12
N THR A 71 2.15 10.09 -0.84
CA THR A 71 3.04 9.02 -0.34
C THR A 71 2.33 7.98 0.53
N GLN A 72 1.07 8.22 0.89
CA GLN A 72 0.13 7.34 1.60
C GLN A 72 0.79 6.41 2.63
N CYS A 73 1.03 5.15 2.26
CA CYS A 73 1.59 4.13 3.14
C CYS A 73 2.93 4.54 3.76
N VAL A 74 3.77 5.28 3.03
CA VAL A 74 5.05 5.78 3.57
C VAL A 74 4.79 6.79 4.69
N PHE A 75 3.93 7.78 4.44
CA PHE A 75 3.59 8.79 5.45
C PHE A 75 2.92 8.15 6.66
N ALA A 76 1.95 7.27 6.43
CA ALA A 76 1.19 6.59 7.48
C ALA A 76 2.10 5.79 8.42
N LEU A 77 2.99 4.94 7.88
CA LEU A 77 3.89 4.13 8.70
C LEU A 77 4.92 4.98 9.47
N LYS A 78 5.53 5.97 8.80
CA LYS A 78 6.52 6.85 9.43
C LYS A 78 5.91 7.67 10.56
N LYS A 79 4.72 8.23 10.35
CA LYS A 79 4.03 9.07 11.34
C LYS A 79 3.63 8.28 12.59
N LEU A 80 3.25 7.01 12.43
CA LEU A 80 2.97 6.14 13.57
C LEU A 80 4.24 5.52 14.21
N GLY A 81 5.40 5.62 13.54
CA GLY A 81 6.68 5.10 14.04
C GLY A 81 6.87 3.59 13.88
N ILE A 82 6.07 2.93 13.03
CA ILE A 82 6.06 1.46 12.87
C ILE A 82 6.71 0.97 11.58
N GLY A 83 7.31 1.87 10.80
CA GLY A 83 7.95 1.54 9.55
C GLY A 83 8.76 2.69 8.97
N LYS A 84 9.43 2.40 7.87
CA LYS A 84 10.35 3.31 7.18
C LYS A 84 10.12 3.31 5.68
N ALA A 85 10.54 4.39 5.03
CA ALA A 85 10.66 4.43 3.57
C ALA A 85 11.76 3.46 3.12
N VAL A 86 11.61 2.89 1.93
CA VAL A 86 12.55 1.96 1.31
C VAL A 86 12.96 2.52 -0.05
N LYS A 87 14.25 2.47 -0.37
CA LYS A 87 14.74 2.85 -1.70
C LYS A 87 14.44 1.73 -2.70
N ALA A 88 14.30 2.05 -3.98
CA ALA A 88 13.94 1.07 -4.99
C ALA A 88 14.96 -0.10 -5.08
N GLU A 89 16.23 0.18 -4.86
CA GLU A 89 17.33 -0.81 -4.89
C GLU A 89 17.30 -1.74 -3.66
N GLU A 90 16.65 -1.32 -2.59
CA GLU A 90 16.52 -2.06 -1.32
C GLU A 90 15.17 -2.78 -1.20
N ALA A 91 14.32 -2.67 -2.23
CA ALA A 91 12.99 -3.23 -2.25
C ALA A 91 13.02 -4.76 -2.10
N GLN A 92 12.12 -5.29 -1.28
CA GLN A 92 11.99 -6.72 -1.03
C GLN A 92 10.53 -7.17 -1.15
N PRO A 93 10.28 -8.42 -1.54
CA PRO A 93 8.93 -8.98 -1.54
C PRO A 93 8.23 -8.73 -0.20
N GLY A 94 7.02 -8.17 -0.25
CA GLY A 94 6.26 -7.78 0.93
C GLY A 94 6.30 -6.30 1.29
N ASP A 95 7.15 -5.49 0.65
CA ASP A 95 7.10 -4.04 0.81
C ASP A 95 5.78 -3.45 0.32
N PHE A 96 5.29 -2.42 1.00
CA PHE A 96 4.13 -1.68 0.55
C PHE A 96 4.56 -0.61 -0.43
N VAL A 97 3.80 -0.44 -1.50
CA VAL A 97 4.08 0.56 -2.54
C VAL A 97 2.83 1.37 -2.80
N GLN A 98 2.98 2.70 -2.77
CA GLN A 98 2.04 3.62 -3.38
C GLN A 98 2.68 4.16 -4.66
N PHE A 99 2.12 3.84 -5.81
CA PHE A 99 2.62 4.36 -7.08
C PHE A 99 1.56 5.14 -7.85
N TRP A 100 2.01 6.02 -8.75
CA TRP A 100 1.14 6.87 -9.56
C TRP A 100 1.33 6.67 -11.04
N ARG A 101 0.24 6.83 -11.78
CA ARG A 101 0.19 7.09 -13.21
C ARG A 101 -0.26 8.54 -13.40
N LYS A 102 -0.32 9.02 -14.65
CA LYS A 102 -0.74 10.39 -14.98
C LYS A 102 -2.04 10.85 -14.29
N LYS A 103 -3.00 9.95 -14.07
CA LYS A 103 -4.33 10.29 -13.53
C LYS A 103 -4.82 9.37 -12.38
N SER A 104 -4.01 8.41 -11.93
CA SER A 104 -4.47 7.44 -10.92
C SER A 104 -3.34 6.94 -10.03
N GLY A 105 -3.63 6.77 -8.75
CA GLY A 105 -2.75 6.12 -7.78
C GLY A 105 -3.15 4.66 -7.55
N HIS A 106 -2.22 3.84 -7.08
CA HIS A 106 -2.49 2.45 -6.73
C HIS A 106 -1.63 2.02 -5.54
N SER A 107 -2.27 1.33 -4.58
CA SER A 107 -1.59 0.78 -3.41
C SER A 107 -1.41 -0.72 -3.58
N VAL A 108 -0.19 -1.22 -3.47
CA VAL A 108 0.15 -2.61 -3.77
C VAL A 108 1.16 -3.19 -2.77
N ILE A 109 1.30 -4.50 -2.77
CA ILE A 109 2.39 -5.22 -2.11
C ILE A 109 3.38 -5.64 -3.18
N PHE A 110 4.61 -5.16 -3.09
CA PHE A 110 5.69 -5.49 -4.02
C PHE A 110 6.02 -6.98 -3.97
N LEU A 111 6.21 -7.61 -5.13
CA LEU A 111 6.66 -8.99 -5.24
C LEU A 111 8.06 -9.05 -5.84
N GLU A 112 8.29 -8.40 -6.98
CA GLU A 112 9.58 -8.40 -7.66
C GLU A 112 9.66 -7.26 -8.68
N TRP A 113 10.88 -6.81 -8.97
CA TRP A 113 11.13 -5.92 -10.10
C TRP A 113 11.08 -6.71 -11.40
N VAL A 114 10.46 -6.13 -12.43
CA VAL A 114 10.61 -6.65 -13.79
C VAL A 114 11.84 -6.02 -14.39
N VAL A 115 12.82 -6.85 -14.75
CA VAL A 115 14.11 -6.41 -15.30
C VAL A 115 14.23 -6.83 -16.75
N LYS A 116 14.64 -5.91 -17.61
CA LYS A 116 14.97 -6.15 -19.01
C LYS A 116 16.30 -5.46 -19.32
N ASP A 117 17.24 -6.19 -19.90
CA ASP A 117 18.57 -5.68 -20.26
C ASP A 117 19.28 -4.99 -19.08
N GLY A 118 19.18 -5.59 -17.89
CA GLY A 118 19.76 -5.06 -16.65
C GLY A 118 19.05 -3.83 -16.06
N LYS A 119 17.96 -3.35 -16.68
CA LYS A 119 17.19 -2.20 -16.20
C LYS A 119 15.86 -2.62 -15.61
N GLN A 120 15.48 -2.04 -14.48
CA GLN A 120 14.14 -2.19 -13.91
C GLN A 120 13.14 -1.48 -14.82
N VAL A 121 12.28 -2.23 -15.52
CA VAL A 121 11.30 -1.72 -16.48
C VAL A 121 9.87 -1.71 -15.94
N GLY A 122 9.64 -2.34 -14.79
CA GLY A 122 8.34 -2.37 -14.14
C GLY A 122 8.40 -3.11 -12.81
N LEU A 123 7.23 -3.40 -12.24
CA LEU A 123 7.12 -4.20 -11.04
C LEU A 123 5.97 -5.22 -11.17
N LYS A 124 6.20 -6.39 -10.57
CA LYS A 124 5.14 -7.34 -10.24
C LYS A 124 4.72 -7.10 -8.80
N TYR A 125 3.41 -7.15 -8.57
CA TYR A 125 2.83 -6.84 -7.27
C TYR A 125 1.56 -7.65 -7.03
N ARG A 126 1.14 -7.73 -5.77
CA ARG A 126 -0.18 -8.20 -5.35
C ARG A 126 -1.05 -7.04 -4.90
N SER A 127 -2.26 -6.93 -5.44
CA SER A 127 -3.25 -5.92 -4.99
C SER A 127 -4.67 -6.32 -5.39
N SER A 128 -5.66 -5.47 -5.10
CA SER A 128 -7.02 -5.60 -5.60
C SER A 128 -7.29 -4.62 -6.73
N GLN A 129 -7.71 -5.12 -7.90
CA GLN A 129 -8.11 -4.29 -9.03
C GLN A 129 -9.07 -5.02 -9.99
N PRO A 130 -9.76 -4.30 -10.90
CA PRO A 130 -10.65 -4.91 -11.88
C PRO A 130 -9.98 -5.97 -12.77
N LYS A 131 -8.73 -5.72 -13.18
CA LYS A 131 -7.97 -6.61 -14.08
C LYS A 131 -7.75 -8.02 -13.52
N THR A 132 -7.75 -8.16 -12.20
CA THR A 132 -7.58 -9.45 -11.49
C THR A 132 -8.87 -9.95 -10.86
N ASN A 133 -10.01 -9.33 -11.18
CA ASN A 133 -11.32 -9.62 -10.58
C ASN A 133 -11.27 -9.64 -9.03
N GLY A 134 -10.65 -8.62 -8.43
CA GLY A 134 -10.39 -8.57 -6.98
C GLY A 134 -8.91 -8.72 -6.68
N ILE A 135 -8.56 -9.46 -5.61
CA ILE A 135 -7.17 -9.63 -5.16
C ILE A 135 -6.43 -10.59 -6.08
N GLY A 136 -5.30 -10.14 -6.64
CA GLY A 136 -4.43 -10.99 -7.45
C GLY A 136 -3.11 -10.33 -7.77
N ASP A 137 -2.27 -11.08 -8.48
CA ASP A 137 -0.96 -10.61 -8.94
C ASP A 137 -1.09 -9.94 -10.31
N ASN A 138 -0.32 -8.89 -10.53
CA ASN A 138 -0.25 -8.21 -11.81
C ASN A 138 1.13 -7.60 -12.03
N VAL A 139 1.41 -7.32 -13.30
CA VAL A 139 2.62 -6.64 -13.74
C VAL A 139 2.23 -5.34 -14.41
N GLU A 140 2.93 -4.27 -14.06
CA GLU A 140 2.86 -2.98 -14.75
C GLU A 140 4.25 -2.38 -14.93
N TYR A 141 4.36 -1.55 -15.97
CA TYR A 141 5.62 -1.04 -16.47
C TYR A 141 5.73 0.47 -16.30
N PHE A 142 6.96 0.93 -16.13
CA PHE A 142 7.29 2.34 -16.03
C PHE A 142 7.16 3.03 -17.39
N SER A 143 6.60 4.23 -17.42
CA SER A 143 6.37 4.99 -18.67
C SER A 143 7.65 5.26 -19.47
N ASP A 144 8.82 5.20 -18.84
CA ASP A 144 10.14 5.35 -19.44
C ASP A 144 10.72 4.05 -20.03
N SER A 145 10.03 2.91 -19.90
CA SER A 145 10.56 1.58 -20.27
C SER A 145 10.44 1.19 -21.74
N GLN A 146 9.87 2.05 -22.59
CA GLN A 146 9.53 1.76 -24.00
C GLN A 146 8.59 0.55 -24.20
N ILE A 147 7.98 0.02 -23.13
CA ILE A 147 7.01 -1.08 -23.22
C ILE A 147 5.62 -0.52 -23.56
N LYS A 148 4.94 -1.14 -24.53
CA LYS A 148 3.58 -0.75 -24.93
C LYS A 148 2.63 -0.85 -23.73
N GLY A 149 1.90 0.24 -23.46
CA GLY A 149 0.95 0.32 -22.34
C GLY A 149 1.58 0.62 -20.98
N ALA A 150 2.89 0.88 -20.92
CA ALA A 150 3.55 1.35 -19.73
C ALA A 150 3.05 2.74 -19.31
N SER A 151 2.82 2.93 -18.01
CA SER A 151 2.15 4.14 -17.52
C SER A 151 2.53 4.56 -16.10
N ILE A 152 3.29 3.74 -15.37
CA ILE A 152 3.74 4.08 -14.02
C ILE A 152 4.80 5.17 -14.11
N ASP A 153 4.60 6.26 -13.38
CA ASP A 153 5.62 7.27 -13.17
C ASP A 153 6.61 6.76 -12.11
N ARG A 154 7.82 6.39 -12.56
CA ARG A 154 8.89 5.86 -11.70
C ARG A 154 9.22 6.81 -10.55
N SER A 155 9.21 8.13 -10.82
CA SER A 155 9.54 9.15 -9.81
C SER A 155 8.49 9.27 -8.71
N ARG A 156 7.29 8.73 -8.96
CA ARG A 156 6.15 8.73 -8.05
C ARG A 156 5.82 7.30 -7.60
N CYS A 157 6.86 6.53 -7.32
CA CYS A 157 6.77 5.18 -6.74
C CYS A 157 7.35 5.22 -5.32
N HIS A 158 6.48 5.11 -4.32
CA HIS A 158 6.81 5.32 -2.92
C HIS A 158 6.74 3.99 -2.17
N LEU A 159 7.89 3.47 -1.74
CA LEU A 159 7.98 2.18 -1.05
C LEU A 159 8.19 2.37 0.46
N CYS A 160 7.58 1.49 1.26
CA CYS A 160 7.85 1.39 2.68
C CYS A 160 7.78 -0.04 3.21
N ARG A 161 8.45 -0.24 4.36
CA ARG A 161 8.52 -1.51 5.08
C ARG A 161 8.17 -1.29 6.55
N LEU A 162 7.41 -2.22 7.11
CA LEU A 162 7.19 -2.30 8.55
C LEU A 162 8.51 -2.66 9.26
N HIS A 163 8.73 -2.14 10.46
CA HIS A 163 9.90 -2.51 11.25
C HIS A 163 9.96 -4.02 11.55
N ASN A 164 11.17 -4.51 11.73
CA ASN A 164 11.40 -5.81 12.34
C ASN A 164 11.12 -5.69 13.84
N LYS A 165 10.71 -6.79 14.45
CA LYS A 165 10.59 -6.87 15.92
C LYS A 165 11.97 -7.03 16.54
#